data_AF-A0A9X6ACA8-F1
#
_entry.id   AF-A0A9X6ACA8-F1
#
_cell.length_a   1.000
_cell.length_b   1.000
_cell.length_c   1.000
_cell.angle_alpha   90.00
_cell.angle_beta   90.00
_cell.angle_gamma   90.00
#
_symmetry.space_group_name_H-M   'P 1'
#
loop_
_entity.id
_entity.type
_entity.pdbx_description
1 polymer ?
#
loop_
_entity_poly.entity_id
_entity_poly.type
_entity_poly.pdbx_seq_one_letter_code
_entity_poly.pdbx_strand_id
1 'polypeptide(L)'
;NRLSGGQLRRVGVAGALVHGARVLLLDEPTAGMDPYQRRVFRDILRGLTGDVRVLLSTHDVADLAEEADHVTVMYGGTVLHHGNTDTFLTHTPPGTLAGRAAEAAYTELLRSRGVAA
;
A
#
# COMPACT_ATOMS: atom_id res chain seq x y z
N ASN A 1 -16.81 22.04 -10.83
CA ASN A 1 -16.28 20.89 -10.07
C ASN A 1 -16.45 21.10 -8.58
N ARG A 2 -17.38 20.36 -7.95
CA ARG A 2 -17.72 20.47 -6.51
C ARG A 2 -17.08 19.38 -5.63
N LEU A 3 -16.27 18.48 -6.20
CA LEU A 3 -15.67 17.36 -5.48
C LEU A 3 -14.22 17.63 -5.13
N SER A 4 -13.80 17.24 -3.92
CA SER A 4 -12.39 17.19 -3.54
C SER A 4 -11.65 16.10 -4.31
N GLY A 5 -10.31 16.15 -4.36
CA GLY A 5 -9.51 15.10 -5.02
C GLY A 5 -9.79 13.70 -4.46
N GLY A 6 -9.93 13.57 -3.13
CA GLY A 6 -10.29 12.31 -2.51
C GLY A 6 -11.71 11.82 -2.83
N GLN A 7 -12.67 12.74 -2.98
CA GLN A 7 -14.01 12.40 -3.47
C GLN A 7 -13.97 11.92 -4.92
N LEU A 8 -13.19 12.58 -5.78
CA LEU A 8 -13.05 12.21 -7.18
C LEU A 8 -12.46 10.80 -7.35
N ARG A 9 -11.44 10.44 -6.55
CA ARG A 9 -10.86 9.08 -6.56
C ARG A 9 -11.86 8.02 -6.13
N ARG A 10 -12.66 8.28 -5.09
CA ARG A 10 -13.73 7.35 -4.67
C ARG A 10 -14.77 7.14 -5.77
N VAL A 11 -15.16 8.20 -6.49
CA VAL A 11 -16.04 8.09 -7.65
C VAL A 11 -15.40 7.25 -8.76
N GLY A 12 -14.09 7.41 -9.00
CA GLY A 12 -13.35 6.59 -9.96
C GLY A 12 -13.36 5.10 -9.60
N VAL A 13 -13.08 4.75 -8.35
CA VAL A 13 -13.16 3.37 -7.83
C VAL A 13 -14.57 2.81 -7.99
N ALA A 14 -15.59 3.56 -7.55
CA ALA A 14 -16.99 3.16 -7.71
C ALA A 14 -17.36 2.94 -9.18
N GLY A 15 -16.90 3.81 -10.07
CA GLY A 15 -17.08 3.67 -11.51
C GLY A 15 -16.52 2.35 -12.05
N ALA A 16 -15.30 1.99 -11.68
CA ALA A 16 -14.70 0.71 -12.08
C ALA A 16 -15.51 -0.50 -11.57
N LEU A 17 -15.93 -0.45 -10.30
CA LEU A 17 -16.68 -1.54 -9.67
C LEU A 17 -18.06 -1.75 -10.30
N VAL A 18 -18.80 -0.68 -10.59
CA VAL A 18 -20.13 -0.75 -11.23
C VAL A 18 -20.05 -1.41 -12.62
N HIS A 19 -18.92 -1.29 -13.31
CA HIS A 19 -18.67 -1.95 -14.59
C HIS A 19 -18.11 -3.38 -14.45
N GLY A 20 -18.13 -3.95 -13.25
CA GLY A 20 -17.74 -5.33 -13.00
C GLY A 20 -16.23 -5.56 -12.95
N ALA A 21 -15.44 -4.55 -12.58
CA ALA A 21 -14.01 -4.72 -12.37
C ALA A 21 -13.72 -5.79 -11.31
N ARG A 22 -12.92 -6.79 -11.68
CA ARG A 22 -12.41 -7.83 -10.75
C ARG A 22 -11.01 -7.53 -10.24
N VAL A 23 -10.33 -6.56 -10.85
CA VAL A 23 -8.99 -6.11 -10.47
C VAL A 23 -8.99 -4.58 -10.48
N LEU A 24 -8.53 -3.97 -9.40
CA LEU A 24 -8.29 -2.54 -9.27
C LEU A 24 -6.78 -2.30 -9.21
N LEU A 25 -6.25 -1.50 -10.14
CA LEU A 25 -4.87 -1.03 -10.12
C LEU A 25 -4.88 0.44 -9.68
N LEU A 26 -4.28 0.72 -8.54
CA LEU A 26 -4.30 2.02 -7.90
C LEU A 26 -2.88 2.55 -7.74
N ASP A 27 -2.55 3.61 -8.49
CA ASP A 27 -1.26 4.27 -8.38
C ASP A 27 -1.34 5.44 -7.40
N GLU A 28 -0.64 5.34 -6.27
CA GLU A 28 -0.55 6.36 -5.22
C GLU A 28 -1.93 6.95 -4.83
N PRO A 29 -2.96 6.11 -4.55
CA PRO A 29 -4.34 6.59 -4.50
C PRO A 29 -4.63 7.50 -3.30
N THR A 30 -3.78 7.46 -2.28
CA THR A 30 -3.84 8.26 -1.06
C THR A 30 -3.02 9.54 -1.14
N ALA A 31 -2.29 9.80 -2.24
CA ALA A 31 -1.44 10.98 -2.39
C ALA A 31 -2.24 12.29 -2.25
N GLY A 32 -1.78 13.19 -1.38
CA GLY A 32 -2.45 14.47 -1.11
C GLY A 32 -3.74 14.37 -0.29
N MET A 33 -4.09 13.20 0.25
CA MET A 33 -5.14 13.05 1.26
C MET A 33 -4.56 13.27 2.66
N ASP A 34 -5.34 13.94 3.51
CA ASP A 34 -5.06 14.02 4.95
C ASP A 34 -5.23 12.64 5.63
N PRO A 35 -4.70 12.43 6.86
CA PRO A 35 -4.77 11.13 7.54
C PRO A 35 -6.17 10.55 7.69
N TYR A 36 -7.19 11.40 7.89
CA TYR A 36 -8.58 10.95 8.01
C TYR A 36 -9.12 10.44 6.67
N GLN A 37 -8.89 11.18 5.59
CA GLN A 37 -9.31 10.78 4.24
C GLN A 37 -8.64 9.50 3.76
N ARG A 38 -7.35 9.31 4.08
CA ARG A 38 -6.62 8.06 3.79
C ARG A 38 -7.31 6.88 4.46
N ARG A 39 -7.58 6.98 5.77
CA ARG A 39 -8.29 5.95 6.53
C ARG A 39 -9.66 5.61 5.92
N VAL A 40 -10.47 6.62 5.59
CA VAL A 40 -11.77 6.41 4.95
C VAL A 40 -11.63 5.71 3.60
N PHE A 41 -10.64 6.09 2.79
CA PHE A 41 -10.39 5.45 1.51
C PHE A 41 -9.97 3.98 1.67
N ARG A 42 -9.14 3.68 2.67
CA ARG A 42 -8.76 2.30 3.01
C ARG A 42 -9.93 1.45 3.45
N ASP A 43 -10.78 1.97 4.33
CA ASP A 43 -11.93 1.24 4.83
C ASP A 43 -12.87 0.84 3.67
N ILE A 44 -12.95 1.68 2.63
CA ILE A 44 -13.65 1.34 1.38
C ILE A 44 -12.97 0.17 0.66
N LEU A 45 -11.65 0.22 0.48
CA LEU A 45 -10.91 -0.86 -0.18
C LEU A 45 -11.00 -2.19 0.58
N ARG A 46 -10.88 -2.16 1.92
CA ARG A 46 -11.05 -3.33 2.80
C ARG A 46 -12.48 -3.88 2.77
N GLY A 47 -13.47 -3.02 2.53
CA GLY A 47 -14.87 -3.41 2.38
C GLY A 47 -15.19 -4.06 1.04
N LEU A 48 -14.27 -4.06 0.07
CA LEU A 48 -14.44 -4.80 -1.17
C LEU A 48 -14.41 -6.30 -0.87
N THR A 49 -15.41 -7.04 -1.37
CA THR A 49 -15.50 -8.48 -1.17
C THR A 49 -14.37 -9.22 -1.90
N GLY A 50 -14.11 -10.47 -1.52
CA GLY A 50 -13.02 -11.30 -2.08
C GLY A 50 -13.05 -11.56 -3.60
N ASP A 51 -14.08 -11.09 -4.30
CA ASP A 51 -14.17 -11.15 -5.76
C ASP A 51 -13.35 -10.07 -6.48
N VAL A 52 -12.94 -9.03 -5.75
CA VAL A 52 -12.15 -7.91 -6.29
C VAL A 52 -10.73 -7.95 -5.72
N ARG A 53 -9.73 -8.03 -6.59
CA ARG A 53 -8.31 -7.93 -6.24
C ARG A 53 -7.85 -6.49 -6.33
N VAL A 54 -7.15 -6.00 -5.33
CA VAL A 54 -6.59 -4.64 -5.32
C VAL A 54 -5.07 -4.73 -5.38
N LEU A 55 -4.47 -4.07 -6.37
CA LEU A 55 -3.04 -3.79 -6.40
C LEU A 55 -2.86 -2.28 -6.19
N LEU A 56 -2.13 -1.93 -5.13
CA LEU A 56 -1.84 -0.55 -4.76
C LEU A 56 -0.33 -0.33 -4.85
N SER A 57 0.07 0.74 -5.55
CA SER A 57 1.43 1.27 -5.55
C SER A 57 1.51 2.43 -4.55
N THR A 58 2.52 2.39 -3.68
CA THR A 58 2.80 3.42 -2.68
C THR A 58 4.29 3.50 -2.38
N HIS A 59 4.78 4.71 -2.13
CA HIS A 59 6.08 4.96 -1.51
C HIS A 59 5.97 5.21 0.01
N ASP A 60 4.75 5.32 0.54
CA ASP A 60 4.48 5.44 1.97
C ASP A 60 4.42 4.03 2.60
N VAL A 61 5.41 3.73 3.43
CA VAL A 61 5.60 2.41 4.05
C VAL A 61 4.95 2.32 5.43
N ALA A 62 4.57 3.46 6.03
CA ALA A 62 4.13 3.50 7.42
C ALA A 62 2.86 2.66 7.65
N ASP A 63 1.93 2.70 6.69
CA ASP A 63 0.63 2.04 6.82
C ASP A 63 0.59 0.63 6.21
N LEU A 64 1.69 0.17 5.58
CA LEU A 64 1.76 -1.06 4.79
C LEU A 64 1.42 -2.32 5.61
N ALA A 65 1.83 -2.34 6.88
CA ALA A 65 1.56 -3.45 7.80
C ALA A 65 0.08 -3.63 8.13
N GLU A 66 -0.71 -2.55 8.04
CA GLU A 66 -2.16 -2.61 8.28
C GLU A 66 -2.93 -2.78 6.96
N GLU A 67 -2.36 -2.32 5.85
CA GLU A 67 -3.08 -2.12 4.59
C GLU A 67 -3.11 -3.32 3.64
N ALA A 68 -2.08 -4.17 3.67
CA ALA A 68 -1.86 -5.15 2.61
C ALA A 68 -1.82 -6.58 3.15
N ASP A 69 -2.35 -7.52 2.36
CA ASP A 69 -2.14 -8.96 2.57
C ASP A 69 -0.77 -9.43 2.03
N HIS A 70 -0.32 -8.78 0.96
CA HIS A 70 0.92 -9.08 0.25
C HIS A 70 1.72 -7.82 -0.04
N VAL A 71 3.04 -7.93 0.04
CA VAL A 71 3.98 -6.82 -0.17
C VAL A 71 4.95 -7.20 -1.28
N THR A 72 5.09 -6.29 -2.26
CA THR A 72 6.16 -6.37 -3.26
C THR A 72 7.03 -5.13 -3.11
N VAL A 73 8.30 -5.33 -2.76
CA VAL A 73 9.28 -4.25 -2.68
C VAL A 73 10.07 -4.23 -3.98
N MET A 74 10.08 -3.08 -4.66
CA MET A 74 10.80 -2.89 -5.91
C MET A 74 11.86 -1.81 -5.77
N TYR A 75 13.03 -2.02 -6.38
CA TYR A 75 14.06 -1.02 -6.53
C TYR A 75 14.80 -1.19 -7.86
N GLY A 76 15.00 -0.09 -8.61
CA GLY A 76 15.75 -0.13 -9.87
C GLY A 76 15.19 -1.11 -10.90
N GLY A 77 13.86 -1.30 -10.94
CA GLY A 77 13.20 -2.27 -11.82
C GLY A 77 13.32 -3.74 -11.38
N THR A 78 13.92 -4.00 -10.22
CA THR A 78 14.09 -5.36 -9.66
C THR A 78 13.20 -5.55 -8.43
N VAL A 79 12.62 -6.74 -8.30
CA VAL A 79 11.89 -7.14 -7.09
C VAL A 79 12.89 -7.57 -6.01
N LEU A 80 12.86 -6.88 -4.88
CA LEU A 80 13.70 -7.18 -3.72
C LEU A 80 13.02 -8.16 -2.75
N HIS A 81 11.69 -8.04 -2.63
CA HIS A 81 10.86 -8.90 -1.80
C HIS A 81 9.49 -9.08 -2.48
N HIS A 82 8.92 -10.27 -2.37
CA HIS A 82 7.55 -10.58 -2.76
C HIS A 82 7.03 -11.68 -1.83
N GLY A 83 5.95 -11.39 -1.10
CA GLY A 83 5.42 -12.32 -0.11
C GLY A 83 4.22 -11.74 0.62
N ASN A 84 3.73 -12.48 1.62
CA ASN A 84 2.73 -11.95 2.54
C ASN A 84 3.36 -10.88 3.44
N THR A 85 2.53 -10.03 4.03
CA THR A 85 2.99 -8.95 4.91
C THR A 85 3.82 -9.46 6.10
N ASP A 86 3.49 -10.64 6.65
CA ASP A 86 4.27 -11.23 7.74
C ASP A 86 5.72 -11.54 7.34
N THR A 87 5.94 -12.14 6.15
CA THR A 87 7.28 -12.42 5.61
C THR A 87 8.03 -11.16 5.21
N PHE A 88 7.33 -10.08 4.86
CA PHE A 88 7.97 -8.79 4.71
C PHE A 88 8.47 -8.29 6.07
N LEU A 89 7.62 -8.33 7.10
CA LEU A 89 7.94 -7.86 8.44
C LEU A 89 9.06 -8.65 9.14
N THR A 90 9.37 -9.88 8.72
CA THR A 90 10.55 -10.61 9.26
C THR A 90 11.89 -9.94 8.96
N HIS A 91 11.94 -8.99 8.02
CA HIS A 91 13.16 -8.19 7.75
C HIS A 91 13.35 -7.05 8.76
N THR A 92 12.41 -6.84 9.69
CA THR A 92 12.50 -5.82 10.73
C THR A 92 13.66 -6.14 11.68
N PRO A 93 14.63 -5.22 11.87
CA PRO A 93 15.70 -5.42 12.84
C PRO A 93 15.19 -5.59 14.28
N PRO A 94 15.84 -6.42 15.12
CA PRO A 94 15.48 -6.56 16.53
C PRO A 94 15.55 -5.21 17.27
N GLY A 95 14.59 -4.96 18.17
CA GLY A 95 14.54 -3.72 18.96
C GLY A 95 13.85 -2.54 18.25
N THR A 96 13.31 -2.75 17.04
CA THR A 96 12.52 -1.73 16.33
C THR A 96 11.19 -1.47 17.05
N LEU A 97 10.82 -0.19 17.16
CA LEU A 97 9.50 0.21 17.68
C LEU A 97 8.39 -0.32 16.78
N ALA A 98 7.30 -0.84 17.35
CA ALA A 98 6.20 -1.46 16.59
C ALA A 98 5.67 -0.57 15.44
N GLY A 99 5.50 0.73 15.70
CA GLY A 99 5.04 1.70 14.69
C GLY A 99 6.04 2.03 13.58
N ARG A 100 7.24 1.43 13.58
CA ARG A 100 8.28 1.60 12.55
C ARG A 100 8.73 0.28 11.94
N ALA A 101 8.05 -0.83 12.24
CA ALA A 101 8.47 -2.15 11.77
C ALA A 101 8.54 -2.21 10.23
N ALA A 102 7.49 -1.75 9.55
CA ALA A 102 7.44 -1.73 8.09
C ALA A 102 8.54 -0.85 7.46
N GLU A 103 8.74 0.37 7.97
CA GLU A 103 9.79 1.28 7.49
C GLU A 103 11.19 0.68 7.67
N ALA A 104 11.43 0.04 8.82
CA ALA A 104 12.70 -0.59 9.13
C ALA A 104 12.94 -1.85 8.27
N ALA A 105 11.93 -2.70 8.06
CA ALA A 105 11.99 -3.85 7.15
C ALA A 105 12.31 -3.42 5.71
N TYR A 106 11.65 -2.37 5.22
CA TYR A 106 11.93 -1.80 3.90
C TYR A 106 13.37 -1.27 3.79
N THR A 107 13.82 -0.52 4.79
CA THR A 107 15.19 0.01 4.83
C THR A 107 16.24 -1.10 4.85
N GLU A 108 16.02 -2.15 5.64
CA GLU A 108 16.92 -3.31 5.70
C GLU A 108 17.00 -4.06 4.37
N LEU A 109 15.86 -4.22 3.67
CA LEU A 109 15.83 -4.79 2.33
C LEU A 109 16.68 -3.98 1.33
N LEU A 110 16.57 -2.66 1.33
CA LEU A 110 17.40 -1.79 0.49
C LEU A 110 18.89 -1.92 0.85
N ARG A 111 19.22 -1.92 2.15
CA ARG A 111 20.60 -2.04 2.63
C ARG A 111 21.23 -3.37 2.22
N SER A 112 20.49 -4.48 2.35
CA SER A 112 20.96 -5.83 1.99
C SER A 112 21.36 -5.96 0.50
N ARG A 113 20.86 -5.07 -0.35
CA ARG A 113 21.12 -5.02 -1.80
C ARG A 113 22.13 -3.97 -2.21
N GLY A 114 22.78 -3.30 -1.25
CA GLY A 114 23.77 -2.24 -1.51
C GLY A 114 23.16 -0.96 -2.06
N VAL A 115 21.86 -0.75 -1.86
CA VAL A 115 21.11 0.39 -2.40
C VAL A 115 21.13 1.59 -1.45
N ALA A 116 21.12 1.33 -0.14
CA ALA A 116 21.28 2.34 0.90
C ALA A 116 22.72 2.23 1.45
N ALA A 117 23.61 3.06 0.90
CA ALA A 117 24.94 3.32 1.45
C ALA A 117 24.96 4.72 2.08
#